data_AF-Q1GKF1-F1
#
_entry.id   AF-Q1GKF1-F1
#
_cell.length_a   1.000
_cell.length_b   1.000
_cell.length_c   1.000
_cell.angle_alpha   90.00
_cell.angle_beta   90.00
_cell.angle_gamma   90.00
#
_symmetry.space_group_name_H-M   'P 1'
#
loop_
_entity.id
_entity.type
_entity.pdbx_description
1 polymer ?
#
loop_
_entity_poly.entity_id
_entity_poly.type
_entity_poly.pdbx_seq_one_letter_code
_entity_poly.pdbx_strand_id
1 'polypeptide(L)'
;MTDVSMNPLTVILGIKILVTLGLTHLFLFAPQKRLNGLMAQYGDSPLTYRLYGLTLLVLLGMYFSGLIAALGGEVSHEVLALGILSNGGAAVLMQAWSGHPTLRRASWIFAGIAVALLAALLFPDQALLPLLP
;
A
#
# COMPACT_ATOMS: atom_id res chain seq x y z
N MET A 1 -11.48 27.60 6.55
CA MET A 1 -10.34 27.02 5.81
C MET A 1 -9.80 25.94 6.71
N THR A 2 -9.90 24.66 6.32
CA THR A 2 -9.29 23.57 7.07
C THR A 2 -7.78 23.70 6.89
N ASP A 3 -7.05 23.89 7.99
CA ASP A 3 -5.59 23.93 7.95
C ASP A 3 -5.07 22.58 7.44
N VAL A 4 -4.51 22.60 6.23
CA VAL A 4 -3.89 21.43 5.62
C VAL A 4 -2.63 21.14 6.42
N SER A 5 -2.69 20.15 7.30
CA SER A 5 -1.58 19.79 8.18
C SER A 5 -0.87 18.53 7.69
N MET A 6 0.45 18.60 7.57
CA MET A 6 1.26 17.41 7.35
C MET A 6 1.36 16.65 8.67
N ASN A 7 0.72 15.49 8.75
CA ASN A 7 0.67 14.64 9.94
C ASN A 7 1.24 13.24 9.63
N PRO A 8 1.55 12.41 10.66
CA PRO A 8 2.06 11.05 10.45
C PRO A 8 1.20 10.22 9.50
N LEU A 9 -0.13 10.28 9.62
CA LEU A 9 -1.05 9.52 8.78
C LEU A 9 -0.92 9.92 7.29
N THR A 10 -0.82 11.21 7.00
CA THR A 10 -0.57 11.75 5.66
C THR A 10 0.73 11.20 5.07
N VAL A 11 1.81 11.14 5.85
CA VAL A 11 3.09 10.56 5.41
C VAL A 11 2.96 9.06 5.14
N ILE A 12 2.31 8.31 6.03
CA ILE A 12 2.11 6.86 5.89
C ILE A 12 1.30 6.55 4.63
N LEU A 13 0.18 7.27 4.42
CA LEU A 13 -0.66 7.11 3.24
C LEU A 13 0.07 7.55 1.97
N GLY A 14 0.84 8.64 2.01
CA GLY A 14 1.68 9.07 0.90
C GLY A 14 2.69 8.01 0.47
N ILE A 15 3.45 7.44 1.41
CA ILE A 15 4.39 6.33 1.13
C ILE A 15 3.65 5.14 0.52
N LYS A 16 2.51 4.75 1.11
CA LYS A 16 1.70 3.64 0.62
C LYS A 16 1.19 3.87 -0.81
N ILE A 17 0.75 5.08 -1.13
CA ILE A 17 0.32 5.47 -2.48
C ILE A 17 1.49 5.35 -3.45
N LEU A 18 2.68 5.85 -3.11
CA LEU A 18 3.86 5.75 -3.98
C LEU A 18 4.27 4.30 -4.24
N VAL A 19 4.31 3.45 -3.21
CA VAL A 19 4.59 2.03 -3.36
C VAL A 19 3.53 1.35 -4.23
N THR A 20 2.26 1.65 -4.00
CA THR A 20 1.15 1.06 -4.76
C THR A 20 1.19 1.52 -6.21
N LEU A 21 1.50 2.79 -6.51
CA LEU A 21 1.68 3.30 -7.87
C LEU A 21 2.78 2.54 -8.62
N GLY A 22 3.93 2.33 -7.98
CA GLY A 22 5.02 1.55 -8.57
C GLY A 22 4.61 0.13 -8.92
N LEU A 23 3.86 -0.53 -8.02
CA LEU A 23 3.33 -1.87 -8.28
C LEU A 23 2.26 -1.87 -9.37
N THR A 24 1.29 -0.94 -9.33
CA THR A 24 0.26 -0.79 -10.34
C THR A 24 0.88 -0.63 -11.72
N HIS A 25 1.90 0.24 -11.84
CA HIS A 25 2.62 0.42 -13.09
C HIS A 25 3.31 -0.87 -13.56
N LEU A 26 4.00 -1.58 -12.65
CA LEU A 26 4.63 -2.85 -12.95
C LEU A 26 3.60 -3.89 -13.46
N PHE A 27 2.50 -4.08 -12.75
CA PHE A 27 1.50 -5.10 -13.07
C PHE A 27 0.62 -4.75 -14.27
N LEU A 28 0.40 -3.47 -14.58
CA LEU A 28 -0.36 -3.05 -15.76
C LEU A 28 0.47 -3.02 -17.05
N PHE A 29 1.76 -2.69 -16.96
CA PHE A 29 2.53 -2.37 -18.16
C PHE A 29 3.76 -3.25 -18.39
N ALA A 30 4.33 -3.88 -17.35
CA ALA A 30 5.54 -4.69 -17.56
C ALA A 30 5.26 -5.91 -18.46
N PRO A 31 6.24 -6.34 -19.28
CA PRO A 31 6.13 -7.57 -20.07
C PRO A 31 5.95 -8.80 -19.17
N GLN A 32 5.12 -9.76 -19.59
CA GLN A 32 4.86 -11.00 -18.85
C GLN A 32 6.16 -11.74 -18.48
N LYS A 33 7.15 -11.80 -19.38
CA LYS A 33 8.45 -12.43 -19.10
C LYS A 33 9.14 -11.84 -17.87
N ARG A 34 9.05 -10.51 -17.67
CA ARG A 34 9.61 -9.81 -16.50
C ARG A 34 8.83 -10.17 -15.23
N LEU A 35 7.50 -10.21 -15.32
CA LEU A 35 6.63 -10.54 -14.18
C LEU A 35 6.83 -11.99 -13.72
N ASN A 36 6.87 -12.95 -14.65
CA ASN A 36 7.14 -14.35 -14.34
C ASN A 36 8.49 -14.53 -13.63
N GLY A 37 9.53 -13.81 -14.11
CA GLY A 37 10.85 -13.83 -13.49
C GLY A 37 10.87 -13.26 -12.07
N LEU A 38 10.14 -12.16 -11.82
CA LEU A 38 10.03 -11.56 -10.49
C LEU A 38 9.24 -12.45 -9.53
N MET A 39 8.10 -12.99 -9.98
CA MET A 39 7.21 -13.81 -9.15
C MET A 39 7.70 -15.24 -8.96
N ALA A 40 8.72 -15.66 -9.72
CA ALA A 40 9.14 -17.07 -9.83
C ALA A 40 7.97 -18.01 -10.18
N GLN A 41 6.96 -17.48 -10.89
CA GLN A 41 5.76 -18.19 -11.32
C GLN A 41 5.75 -18.22 -12.85
N TYR A 42 6.18 -19.35 -13.41
CA TYR A 42 6.21 -19.57 -14.85
C TYR A 42 4.91 -20.28 -15.26
N GLY A 43 4.05 -19.60 -16.02
CA GLY A 43 2.81 -20.18 -16.55
C GLY A 43 1.56 -19.33 -16.36
N ASP A 44 1.63 -18.24 -15.59
CA ASP A 44 0.47 -17.34 -15.41
C ASP A 44 0.12 -16.61 -16.70
N SER A 45 -1.18 -16.50 -16.97
CA SER A 45 -1.71 -15.70 -18.07
C SER A 45 -1.39 -14.21 -17.86
N PRO A 46 -1.04 -13.46 -18.93
CA PRO A 46 -0.92 -12.00 -18.86
C PRO A 46 -2.14 -11.33 -18.22
N LEU A 47 -3.33 -11.90 -18.44
CA LEU A 47 -4.59 -11.38 -17.92
C LEU A 47 -4.60 -11.33 -16.38
N THR A 48 -4.07 -12.35 -15.70
CA THR A 48 -4.04 -12.41 -14.23
C THR A 48 -3.25 -11.23 -13.65
N TYR A 49 -2.09 -10.90 -14.24
CA TYR A 49 -1.31 -9.75 -13.81
C TYR A 49 -2.01 -8.41 -14.09
N ARG A 50 -2.70 -8.27 -15.23
CA ARG A 50 -3.45 -7.03 -15.53
C ARG A 50 -4.64 -6.85 -14.61
N LEU A 51 -5.37 -7.91 -14.30
CA LEU A 51 -6.46 -7.88 -13.32
C LEU A 51 -5.94 -7.48 -11.93
N TYR A 52 -4.81 -8.01 -11.50
CA TYR A 52 -4.18 -7.58 -10.25
C TYR A 52 -3.79 -6.10 -10.28
N GLY A 53 -3.20 -5.62 -11.39
CA GLY A 53 -2.91 -4.20 -11.59
C GLY A 53 -4.16 -3.31 -11.52
N LEU A 54 -5.30 -3.76 -12.07
CA LEU A 54 -6.58 -3.05 -11.95
C LEU A 54 -7.09 -3.01 -10.50
N THR A 55 -6.95 -4.10 -9.74
CA THR A 55 -7.27 -4.10 -8.31
C THR A 55 -6.43 -3.07 -7.55
N LEU A 56 -5.12 -2.98 -7.85
CA LEU A 56 -4.26 -1.97 -7.24
C LEU A 56 -4.67 -0.53 -7.62
N LEU A 57 -5.19 -0.33 -8.84
CA LEU A 57 -5.71 0.97 -9.28
C LEU A 57 -6.96 1.39 -8.48
N VAL A 58 -7.87 0.45 -8.20
CA VAL A 58 -9.04 0.71 -7.33
C VAL A 58 -8.59 1.04 -5.91
N LEU A 59 -7.62 0.28 -5.38
CA LEU A 59 -7.04 0.55 -4.06
C LEU A 59 -6.39 1.93 -3.99
N LEU A 60 -5.73 2.39 -5.06
CA LEU A 60 -5.19 3.75 -5.13
C LEU A 60 -6.27 4.80 -4.93
N GLY A 61 -7.43 4.66 -5.57
CA GLY A 61 -8.57 5.56 -5.37
C GLY A 61 -8.99 5.65 -3.90
N MET A 62 -9.08 4.51 -3.21
CA MET A 62 -9.38 4.45 -1.78
C MET A 62 -8.28 5.07 -0.91
N TYR A 63 -7.00 4.92 -1.27
CA TYR A 63 -5.91 5.53 -0.51
C TYR A 63 -5.84 7.04 -0.73
N PHE A 64 -6.16 7.52 -1.93
CA PHE A 64 -6.29 8.96 -2.19
C PHE A 64 -7.44 9.58 -1.38
N SER A 65 -8.59 8.91 -1.27
CA SER A 65 -9.67 9.42 -0.41
C SER A 65 -9.27 9.48 1.06
N GLY A 66 -8.57 8.45 1.56
CA GLY A 66 -8.01 8.49 2.92
C GLY A 66 -6.95 9.57 3.12
N LEU A 67 -6.12 9.84 2.11
CA LEU A 67 -5.12 10.91 2.17
C LEU A 67 -5.79 12.29 2.27
N ILE A 68 -6.84 12.53 1.47
CA ILE A 68 -7.61 13.77 1.53
C ILE A 68 -8.27 13.93 2.90
N ALA A 69 -8.84 12.86 3.46
CA ALA A 69 -9.39 12.87 4.81
C ALA A 69 -8.31 13.22 5.86
N ALA A 70 -7.14 12.58 5.79
CA ALA A 70 -6.04 12.84 6.72
C ALA A 70 -5.52 14.28 6.65
N LEU A 71 -5.44 14.87 5.45
CA LEU A 71 -5.09 16.29 5.26
C LEU A 71 -6.15 17.23 5.83
N GLY A 72 -7.41 16.80 5.89
CA GLY A 72 -8.51 17.50 6.54
C GLY A 72 -8.61 17.27 8.06
N GLY A 73 -7.71 16.48 8.64
CA GLY A 73 -7.74 16.14 10.07
C GLY A 73 -8.73 15.02 10.43
N GLU A 74 -9.10 14.17 9.47
CA GLU A 74 -10.02 13.05 9.67
C GLU A 74 -9.34 11.69 9.44
N VAL A 75 -9.71 10.69 10.23
CA VAL A 75 -9.23 9.31 10.09
C VAL A 75 -10.33 8.44 9.45
N SER A 76 -10.10 7.99 8.22
CA SER A 76 -10.99 7.02 7.56
C SER A 76 -10.65 5.59 7.97
N HIS A 77 -11.37 5.06 8.96
CA HIS A 77 -11.17 3.72 9.50
C HIS A 77 -11.22 2.62 8.44
N GLU A 78 -12.09 2.76 7.44
CA GLU A 78 -12.24 1.83 6.32
C GLU A 78 -10.96 1.78 5.46
N VAL A 79 -10.37 2.93 5.17
CA VAL A 79 -9.12 3.02 4.41
C VAL A 79 -7.95 2.44 5.19
N LEU A 80 -7.89 2.69 6.50
CA LEU A 80 -6.87 2.11 7.37
C LEU A 80 -7.02 0.59 7.44
N ALA A 81 -8.22 0.07 7.68
CA ALA A 81 -8.50 -1.37 7.74
C ALA A 81 -8.14 -2.06 6.41
N LEU A 82 -8.56 -1.50 5.28
CA LEU A 82 -8.21 -2.01 3.95
C LEU A 82 -6.71 -1.96 3.72
N GLY A 83 -6.05 -0.89 4.15
CA GLY A 83 -4.60 -0.73 4.03
C GLY A 83 -3.81 -1.72 4.89
N ILE A 84 -4.29 -2.04 6.09
CA ILE A 84 -3.73 -3.08 6.97
C ILE A 84 -3.88 -4.44 6.31
N LEU A 85 -5.08 -4.79 5.85
CA LEU A 85 -5.35 -6.06 5.18
C LEU A 85 -4.50 -6.21 3.91
N SER A 86 -4.42 -5.18 3.07
CA SER A 86 -3.67 -5.27 1.81
C SER A 86 -2.18 -5.44 2.05
N ASN A 87 -1.58 -4.65 2.95
CA ASN A 87 -0.14 -4.68 3.21
C ASN A 87 0.26 -5.85 4.11
N GLY A 88 -0.51 -6.11 5.17
CA GLY A 88 -0.27 -7.23 6.08
C GLY A 88 -0.44 -8.56 5.34
N GLY A 89 -1.49 -8.67 4.53
CA GLY A 89 -1.69 -9.78 3.59
C GLY A 89 -0.49 -9.91 2.66
N ALA A 90 -0.10 -8.87 1.93
CA ALA A 90 1.06 -8.90 1.04
C ALA A 90 2.35 -9.33 1.77
N ALA A 91 2.63 -8.79 2.96
CA ALA A 91 3.81 -9.15 3.73
C ALA A 91 3.84 -10.64 4.09
N VAL A 92 2.73 -11.17 4.61
CA VAL A 92 2.59 -12.60 4.93
C VAL A 92 2.72 -13.44 3.66
N LEU A 93 2.00 -13.07 2.60
CA LEU A 93 2.00 -13.85 1.37
C LEU A 93 3.41 -13.90 0.74
N MET A 94 4.10 -12.76 0.68
CA MET A 94 5.45 -12.66 0.11
C MET A 94 6.47 -13.43 0.96
N GLN A 95 6.33 -13.43 2.28
CA GLN A 95 7.25 -14.15 3.15
C GLN A 95 7.02 -15.67 3.09
N ALA A 96 5.77 -16.12 2.99
CA ALA A 96 5.39 -17.53 3.00
C ALA A 96 5.51 -18.22 1.64
N TRP A 97 5.15 -17.54 0.54
CA TRP A 97 5.01 -18.15 -0.78
C TRP A 97 5.96 -17.61 -1.85
N SER A 98 6.76 -16.57 -1.60
CA SER A 98 7.68 -16.09 -2.62
C SER A 98 8.94 -16.96 -2.72
N GLY A 99 9.22 -17.46 -3.92
CA GLY A 99 10.48 -18.12 -4.26
C GLY A 99 11.65 -17.15 -4.49
N HIS A 100 11.39 -15.85 -4.61
CA HIS A 100 12.41 -14.85 -4.96
C HIS A 100 12.92 -14.09 -3.71
N PRO A 101 14.22 -14.13 -3.38
CA PRO A 101 14.74 -13.54 -2.13
C PRO A 101 14.51 -12.02 -2.03
N THR A 102 14.57 -11.30 -3.15
CA THR A 102 14.28 -9.85 -3.18
C THR A 102 12.83 -9.55 -2.80
N LEU A 103 11.86 -10.36 -3.25
CA LEU A 103 10.45 -10.15 -2.87
C LEU A 103 10.23 -10.48 -1.39
N ARG A 104 10.87 -11.53 -0.87
CA ARG A 104 10.86 -11.82 0.57
C ARG A 104 11.40 -10.64 1.38
N ARG A 105 12.48 -9.99 0.95
CA ARG A 105 12.99 -8.78 1.62
C ARG A 105 12.02 -7.60 1.50
N ALA A 106 11.38 -7.43 0.34
CA ALA A 106 10.38 -6.38 0.14
C ALA A 106 9.16 -6.53 1.07
N SER A 107 8.87 -7.75 1.56
CA SER A 107 7.80 -7.98 2.54
C SER A 107 7.91 -7.10 3.79
N TRP A 108 9.13 -6.72 4.21
CA TRP A 108 9.36 -5.85 5.35
C TRP A 108 8.83 -4.43 5.14
N ILE A 109 8.83 -3.93 3.91
CA ILE A 109 8.24 -2.62 3.58
C ILE A 109 6.73 -2.70 3.80
N PHE A 110 6.08 -3.75 3.27
CA PHE A 110 4.64 -3.95 3.45
C PHE A 110 4.28 -4.16 4.94
N ALA A 111 5.07 -4.96 5.66
CA ALA A 111 4.88 -5.15 7.10
C ALA A 111 4.98 -3.82 7.87
N GLY A 112 6.00 -3.01 7.57
CA GLY A 112 6.17 -1.69 8.19
C GLY A 112 4.98 -0.77 7.94
N ILE A 113 4.47 -0.70 6.71
CA ILE A 113 3.28 0.10 6.39
C ILE A 113 2.04 -0.44 7.12
N ALA A 114 1.86 -1.77 7.18
CA ALA A 114 0.74 -2.37 7.88
C ALA A 114 0.75 -2.05 9.38
N VAL A 115 1.93 -2.14 10.02
CA VAL A 115 2.11 -1.79 11.43
C VAL A 115 1.87 -0.30 11.67
N ALA A 116 2.38 0.56 10.79
CA ALA A 116 2.17 2.01 10.90
C ALA A 116 0.68 2.39 10.76
N LEU A 117 -0.04 1.78 9.82
CA LEU A 117 -1.49 1.97 9.69
C LEU A 117 -2.26 1.40 10.89
N LEU A 118 -1.85 0.24 11.42
CA LEU A 118 -2.45 -0.31 12.63
C LEU A 118 -2.23 0.62 13.82
N ALA A 119 -1.03 1.18 13.98
CA ALA A 119 -0.75 2.17 15.00
C ALA A 119 -1.64 3.41 14.84
N ALA A 120 -1.80 3.92 13.61
CA ALA A 120 -2.69 5.04 13.34
C ALA A 120 -4.17 4.72 13.61
N LEU A 121 -4.60 3.47 13.41
CA LEU A 121 -5.96 3.02 13.71
C LEU A 121 -6.20 2.94 15.23
N LEU A 122 -5.19 2.52 16.00
CA LEU A 122 -5.27 2.39 17.46
C LEU A 122 -5.07 3.73 18.19
N PHE A 123 -4.34 4.67 17.56
CA PHE A 123 -3.94 5.95 18.12
C PHE A 123 -4.26 7.10 17.13
N PRO A 124 -5.54 7.34 16.81
CA PRO A 124 -5.95 8.25 15.74
C PRO A 124 -5.56 9.70 16.02
N ASP A 125 -5.69 10.15 17.28
CA ASP A 125 -5.35 11.53 17.68
C ASP A 125 -3.86 11.80 17.47
N GLN A 126 -3.00 10.83 17.84
CA GLN A 126 -1.55 10.93 17.67
C GLN A 126 -1.16 10.90 16.19
N ALA A 127 -1.89 10.13 15.37
CA ALA A 127 -1.65 10.02 13.94
C ALA A 127 -1.97 11.29 13.15
N LEU A 128 -2.78 12.18 13.73
CA LEU A 128 -3.18 13.46 13.16
C LEU A 128 -2.39 14.66 13.72
N LEU A 129 -1.49 14.45 14.70
CA LEU A 129 -0.66 15.52 15.20
C LEU A 129 0.20 16.13 14.08
N PRO A 130 0.33 17.47 14.02
CA PRO A 130 1.17 18.12 13.03
C PRO A 130 2.64 17.72 13.22
N LEU A 131 3.30 17.33 12.13
CA LEU A 131 4.72 16.98 12.10
C LEU A 131 5.64 18.20 12.13
N LEU A 132 5.13 19.34 11.67
CA LEU A 132 5.81 20.63 11.72
C LEU A 132 4.91 21.62 12.47
N PRO A 133 5.48 22.42 13.39
CA PRO A 133 4.75 23.44 14.13
C PRO A 133 4.24 24.58 13.23
#